data_AF-A0A9R1ICE2-F1
#
_entry.id   AF-A0A9R1ICE2-F1
#
_cell.length_a   1.000
_cell.length_b   1.000
_cell.length_c   1.000
_cell.angle_alpha   90.00
_cell.angle_beta   90.00
_cell.angle_gamma   90.00
#
_symmetry.space_group_name_H-M   'P 1'
#
loop_
_entity.id
_entity.type
_entity.pdbx_description
1 polymer ?
#
loop_
_entity_poly.entity_id
_entity_poly.type
_entity_poly.pdbx_seq_one_letter_code
_entity_poly.pdbx_strand_id
1 'polypeptide(L)'
;MDDALLEVLVEHHNKGDHAQNGWKPHVYTHAIRNVKDKCNKDITKDNISGRMRTLDHHYEVVSKILSQSGFGWDWTNNRLSMDSDDVWDKYVEESKEIKSYKTKVIKNWESICIIYSKDHANGEGAKTCAEIAAEPLEEPIEVSPEVAPKRQRTGDAILCMLGDMKKDLVDAFKTTEPIPLPKVTTPAEILDALRLIPDLAEEDMLRCYGKLVLNDRLFQALKELPITMRKTWLLMLP
;
A
#
# COMPACT_ATOMS: atom_id res chain seq x y z
N MET A 1 -20.79 -7.91 -9.64
CA MET A 1 -19.85 -7.44 -10.68
C MET A 1 -18.52 -7.09 -10.04
N ASP A 2 -18.49 -6.19 -9.06
CA ASP A 2 -17.24 -5.82 -8.38
C ASP A 2 -16.53 -7.02 -7.76
N ASP A 3 -17.27 -7.96 -7.15
CA ASP A 3 -16.67 -9.17 -6.58
C ASP A 3 -15.92 -9.99 -7.65
N ALA A 4 -16.56 -10.22 -8.80
CA ALA A 4 -15.94 -10.95 -9.92
C ALA A 4 -14.76 -10.17 -10.55
N LEU A 5 -14.83 -8.84 -10.57
CA LEU A 5 -13.72 -8.02 -11.05
C LEU A 5 -12.54 -8.10 -10.07
N LEU A 6 -12.79 -7.90 -8.78
CA LEU A 6 -11.77 -7.82 -7.75
C LEU A 6 -11.10 -9.15 -7.46
N GLU A 7 -11.80 -10.27 -7.61
CA GLU A 7 -11.18 -11.60 -7.55
C GLU A 7 -10.01 -11.72 -8.53
N VAL A 8 -10.21 -11.31 -9.78
CA VAL A 8 -9.17 -11.33 -10.82
C VAL A 8 -8.07 -10.31 -10.50
N LEU A 9 -8.44 -9.11 -10.05
CA LEU A 9 -7.45 -8.07 -9.74
C LEU A 9 -6.58 -8.45 -8.54
N VAL A 10 -7.13 -9.05 -7.49
CA VAL A 10 -6.39 -9.55 -6.33
C VAL A 10 -5.47 -10.71 -6.73
N GLU A 11 -5.96 -11.65 -7.55
CA GLU A 11 -5.14 -12.75 -8.07
C GLU A 11 -3.91 -12.22 -8.82
N HIS A 12 -4.11 -11.25 -9.72
CA HIS A 12 -3.03 -10.68 -10.52
C HIS A 12 -2.15 -9.70 -9.74
N HIS A 13 -2.69 -9.03 -8.71
CA HIS A 13 -1.91 -8.24 -7.75
C HIS A 13 -0.84 -9.12 -7.11
N ASN A 14 -1.25 -10.27 -6.58
CA ASN A 14 -0.36 -11.21 -5.90
C ASN A 14 0.66 -11.86 -6.84
N LYS A 15 0.40 -11.85 -8.15
CA LYS A 15 1.32 -12.31 -9.20
C LYS A 15 2.28 -11.22 -9.70
N GLY A 16 2.14 -9.98 -9.24
CA GLY A 16 2.94 -8.85 -9.73
C GLY A 16 2.65 -8.51 -11.18
N ASP A 17 1.43 -8.74 -11.67
CA ASP A 17 1.04 -8.47 -13.07
C ASP A 17 0.73 -6.99 -13.35
N HIS A 18 1.49 -6.12 -12.69
CA HIS A 18 1.49 -4.69 -12.92
C HIS A 18 2.33 -4.33 -14.15
N ALA A 19 1.93 -3.24 -14.80
CA ALA A 19 2.68 -2.53 -15.82
C ALA A 19 3.02 -1.14 -15.29
N GLN A 20 3.85 -0.38 -16.02
CA GLN A 20 4.26 0.97 -15.60
C GLN A 20 3.07 1.88 -15.25
N ASN A 21 1.95 1.75 -15.97
CA ASN A 21 0.75 2.56 -15.80
C ASN A 21 -0.52 1.70 -15.61
N GLY A 22 -0.48 0.73 -14.69
CA GLY A 22 -1.65 -0.08 -14.33
C GLY A 22 -1.40 -1.59 -14.47
N TRP A 23 -2.26 -2.29 -15.20
CA TRP A 23 -2.18 -3.76 -15.35
C TRP A 23 -1.67 -4.19 -16.71
N LYS A 24 -1.05 -5.37 -16.77
CA LYS A 24 -0.71 -6.01 -18.05
C LYS A 24 -1.99 -6.33 -18.87
N PRO A 25 -1.92 -6.36 -20.21
CA PRO A 25 -3.09 -6.57 -21.07
C PRO A 25 -3.92 -7.81 -20.75
N HIS A 26 -3.27 -8.94 -20.40
CA HIS A 26 -3.97 -10.19 -20.11
C HIS A 26 -4.87 -10.12 -18.88
N VAL A 27 -4.58 -9.25 -17.92
CA VAL A 27 -5.40 -9.03 -16.72
C VAL A 27 -6.77 -8.47 -17.11
N TYR A 28 -6.81 -7.51 -18.04
CA TYR A 28 -8.06 -6.96 -18.55
C TYR A 28 -8.87 -8.01 -19.31
N THR A 29 -8.22 -8.80 -20.17
CA THR A 29 -8.89 -9.90 -20.88
C THR A 29 -9.48 -10.92 -19.90
N HIS A 30 -8.73 -11.27 -18.86
CA HIS A 30 -9.19 -12.20 -17.84
C HIS A 30 -10.37 -11.62 -17.06
N ALA A 31 -10.30 -10.36 -16.65
CA ALA A 31 -11.37 -9.67 -15.93
C ALA A 31 -12.67 -9.58 -16.76
N ILE A 32 -12.56 -9.24 -18.05
CA ILE A 32 -13.71 -9.20 -18.98
C ILE A 32 -14.38 -10.58 -19.04
N ARG A 33 -13.57 -11.64 -19.23
CA ARG A 33 -14.09 -13.02 -19.28
C ARG A 33 -14.75 -13.41 -17.95
N ASN A 34 -14.10 -13.16 -16.82
CA ASN A 34 -14.63 -13.56 -15.51
C ASN A 34 -15.94 -12.83 -15.18
N VAL A 35 -16.05 -11.53 -15.52
CA VAL A 35 -17.30 -10.79 -15.36
C VAL A 35 -18.39 -11.31 -16.30
N LYS A 36 -18.04 -11.68 -17.54
CA LYS A 36 -18.99 -12.31 -18.45
C LYS A 36 -19.50 -13.64 -17.88
N ASP A 37 -18.61 -14.50 -17.39
CA ASP A 37 -18.96 -15.83 -16.89
C ASP A 37 -19.79 -15.76 -15.59
N LYS A 38 -19.39 -14.92 -14.63
CA LYS A 38 -20.04 -14.85 -13.30
C LYS A 38 -21.24 -13.93 -13.24
N CYS A 39 -21.25 -12.86 -14.04
CA CYS A 39 -22.29 -11.83 -13.98
C CYS A 39 -23.16 -11.77 -15.25
N ASN A 40 -22.82 -12.51 -16.31
CA ASN A 40 -23.44 -12.44 -17.64
C ASN A 40 -23.52 -11.00 -18.19
N LYS A 41 -22.44 -10.23 -18.01
CA LYS A 41 -22.34 -8.84 -18.47
C LYS A 41 -21.14 -8.66 -19.38
N ASP A 42 -21.38 -8.02 -20.51
CA ASP A 42 -20.33 -7.57 -21.41
C ASP A 42 -19.78 -6.23 -20.89
N ILE A 43 -18.48 -6.21 -20.64
CA ILE A 43 -17.76 -5.02 -20.15
C ILE A 43 -16.52 -4.79 -21.01
N THR A 44 -16.11 -3.54 -21.09
CA THR A 44 -14.88 -3.14 -21.80
C THR A 44 -13.76 -2.82 -20.82
N LYS A 45 -12.55 -2.65 -21.36
CA LYS A 45 -11.39 -2.14 -20.61
C LYS A 45 -11.67 -0.79 -19.96
N ASP A 46 -12.45 0.08 -20.60
CA ASP A 46 -12.79 1.40 -20.06
C ASP A 46 -13.74 1.29 -18.86
N ASN A 47 -14.70 0.35 -18.90
CA ASN A 47 -15.54 0.07 -17.74
C ASN A 47 -14.70 -0.39 -16.54
N ILE A 48 -13.73 -1.29 -16.77
CA ILE A 48 -12.80 -1.75 -15.73
C ILE A 48 -11.98 -0.58 -15.18
N SER A 49 -11.40 0.22 -16.07
CA SER A 49 -10.55 1.35 -15.69
C SER A 49 -11.33 2.41 -14.90
N GLY A 50 -12.56 2.72 -15.31
CA GLY A 50 -13.46 3.60 -14.56
C GLY A 50 -13.82 3.05 -13.18
N ARG A 51 -14.07 1.74 -13.09
CA ARG A 51 -14.38 1.11 -11.80
C ARG A 51 -13.16 1.10 -10.88
N MET A 52 -11.98 0.81 -11.39
CA MET A 52 -10.73 0.88 -10.64
C MET A 52 -10.50 2.26 -10.04
N ARG A 53 -10.64 3.34 -10.82
CA ARG A 53 -10.53 4.72 -10.28
C ARG A 53 -11.50 4.98 -9.13
N THR A 54 -12.71 4.40 -9.21
CA THR A 54 -13.69 4.54 -8.12
C THR A 54 -13.26 3.78 -6.87
N LEU A 55 -12.68 2.59 -7.03
CA LEU A 55 -12.21 1.75 -5.92
C LEU A 55 -10.97 2.36 -5.25
N ASP A 56 -10.05 2.90 -6.06
CA ASP A 56 -8.89 3.67 -5.61
C ASP A 56 -9.33 4.88 -4.77
N HIS A 57 -10.29 5.65 -5.29
CA HIS A 57 -10.87 6.77 -4.56
C HIS A 57 -11.57 6.36 -3.25
N HIS A 58 -12.25 5.22 -3.23
CA HIS A 58 -12.80 4.67 -1.98
C HIS A 58 -11.67 4.36 -0.98
N TYR A 59 -10.58 3.76 -1.44
CA TYR A 59 -9.41 3.48 -0.61
C TYR A 59 -8.84 4.76 0.00
N GLU A 60 -8.60 5.79 -0.81
CA GLU A 60 -8.04 7.06 -0.35
C GLU A 60 -8.90 7.71 0.75
N VAL A 61 -10.20 7.84 0.50
CA VAL A 61 -11.11 8.51 1.44
C VAL A 61 -11.26 7.71 2.72
N VAL A 62 -11.53 6.40 2.63
CA VAL A 62 -11.79 5.57 3.80
C VAL A 62 -10.50 5.37 4.62
N SER A 63 -9.36 5.14 3.98
CA SER A 63 -8.07 5.02 4.70
C SER A 63 -7.72 6.30 5.46
N LYS A 64 -8.01 7.47 4.86
CA LYS A 64 -7.83 8.75 5.55
C LYS A 64 -8.73 8.85 6.78
N ILE A 65 -9.99 8.43 6.69
CA ILE A 65 -10.92 8.42 7.83
C ILE A 65 -10.44 7.44 8.92
N LEU A 66 -10.07 6.22 8.54
CA LEU A 66 -9.62 5.17 9.47
C LEU A 66 -8.28 5.52 10.17
N SER A 67 -7.50 6.45 9.62
CA SER A 67 -6.29 6.96 10.28
C SER A 67 -6.59 7.93 11.43
N GLN A 68 -7.84 8.38 11.58
CA GLN A 68 -8.25 9.25 12.67
C GLN A 68 -8.66 8.45 13.91
N SER A 69 -8.39 9.00 15.10
CA SER A 69 -8.84 8.40 16.36
C SER A 69 -10.37 8.37 16.43
N GLY A 70 -10.91 7.26 16.95
CA GLY A 70 -12.35 7.07 17.13
C GLY A 70 -13.11 6.62 15.88
N PHE A 71 -12.38 6.23 14.83
CA PHE A 71 -12.92 5.60 13.64
C PHE A 71 -12.41 4.16 13.51
N GLY A 72 -13.26 3.31 12.93
CA GLY A 72 -12.95 1.92 12.64
C GLY A 72 -13.73 1.42 11.43
N TRP A 73 -13.56 0.14 11.12
CA TRP A 73 -14.29 -0.53 10.06
C TRP A 73 -15.21 -1.60 10.64
N ASP A 74 -16.50 -1.52 10.33
CA ASP A 74 -17.48 -2.55 10.65
C ASP A 74 -17.47 -3.62 9.56
N TRP A 75 -16.76 -4.72 9.81
CA TRP A 75 -16.66 -5.87 8.91
C TRP A 75 -17.99 -6.60 8.70
N THR A 76 -18.92 -6.52 9.65
CA THR A 76 -20.22 -7.21 9.53
C THR A 76 -21.13 -6.45 8.58
N ASN A 77 -21.18 -5.13 8.72
CA ASN A 77 -22.03 -4.27 7.90
C ASN A 77 -21.34 -3.66 6.69
N ASN A 78 -20.02 -3.89 6.55
CA ASN A 78 -19.18 -3.38 5.47
C ASN A 78 -19.26 -1.86 5.31
N ARG A 79 -19.13 -1.12 6.43
CA ARG A 79 -19.15 0.35 6.45
C ARG A 79 -18.24 0.89 7.55
N LEU A 80 -18.06 2.22 7.58
CA LEU A 80 -17.36 2.88 8.67
C LEU A 80 -18.08 2.70 10.00
N SER A 81 -17.30 2.44 11.06
CA SER A 81 -17.72 2.54 12.46
C SER A 81 -17.03 3.72 13.12
N MET A 82 -17.65 4.26 14.16
CA MET A 82 -17.14 5.38 14.94
C MET A 82 -17.60 5.25 16.38
N ASP A 83 -16.85 5.82 17.32
CA ASP A 83 -17.16 5.73 18.74
C ASP A 83 -18.44 6.49 19.11
N SER A 84 -18.73 7.60 18.42
CA SER A 84 -19.99 8.36 18.57
C SER A 84 -20.30 9.23 17.35
N ASP A 85 -21.55 9.68 17.23
CA ASP A 85 -21.96 10.63 16.19
C ASP A 85 -21.21 11.97 16.29
N ASP A 86 -20.83 12.40 17.50
CA ASP A 86 -20.05 13.64 17.70
C ASP A 86 -18.64 13.55 17.07
N VAL A 87 -18.03 12.34 17.05
CA VAL A 87 -16.73 12.12 16.40
C VAL A 87 -16.86 12.34 14.89
N TRP A 88 -17.96 11.87 14.30
CA TRP A 88 -18.25 12.09 12.89
C TRP A 88 -18.50 13.57 12.58
N ASP A 89 -19.34 14.22 13.36
CA ASP A 89 -19.73 15.61 13.09
C ASP A 89 -18.51 16.55 13.17
N LYS A 90 -17.62 16.34 14.15
CA LYS A 90 -16.33 17.07 14.24
C LYS A 90 -15.39 16.84 13.05
N TYR A 91 -15.39 15.63 12.47
CA TYR A 91 -14.50 15.31 11.35
C TYR A 91 -14.99 15.86 10.01
N VAL A 92 -16.31 16.04 9.85
CA VAL A 92 -16.97 16.20 8.54
C VAL A 92 -17.41 17.63 8.23
N GLU A 93 -16.99 18.62 9.03
CA GLU A 93 -17.50 19.99 8.97
C GLU A 93 -17.44 20.66 7.58
N GLU A 94 -16.63 20.20 6.62
CA GLU A 94 -16.42 20.93 5.35
C GLU A 94 -16.53 20.13 4.04
N SER A 95 -16.83 18.82 4.03
CA SER A 95 -16.92 18.03 2.77
C SER A 95 -18.21 17.23 2.60
N LYS A 96 -19.03 17.61 1.60
CA LYS A 96 -20.24 16.88 1.18
C LYS A 96 -19.95 15.46 0.72
N GLU A 97 -18.78 15.23 0.13
CA GLU A 97 -18.37 13.91 -0.33
C GLU A 97 -18.11 12.95 0.84
N ILE A 98 -17.38 13.43 1.85
CA ILE A 98 -17.07 12.66 3.06
C ILE A 98 -18.37 12.31 3.82
N LYS A 99 -19.36 13.23 3.86
CA LYS A 99 -20.69 12.97 4.44
C LYS A 99 -21.32 11.68 3.90
N SER A 100 -21.17 11.41 2.60
CA SER A 100 -21.75 10.21 1.99
C SER A 100 -21.17 8.90 2.51
N TYR A 101 -19.96 8.92 3.07
CA TYR A 101 -19.29 7.71 3.56
C TYR A 101 -19.80 7.24 4.93
N LYS A 102 -20.55 8.07 5.68
CA LYS A 102 -21.15 7.65 6.97
C LYS A 102 -21.99 6.39 6.83
N THR A 103 -22.78 6.32 5.77
CA THR A 103 -23.76 5.26 5.53
C THR A 103 -23.40 4.38 4.32
N LYS A 104 -22.28 4.66 3.65
CA LYS A 104 -21.88 3.94 2.44
C LYS A 104 -21.41 2.53 2.80
N VAL A 105 -21.99 1.55 2.12
CA VAL A 105 -21.60 0.14 2.22
C VAL A 105 -20.59 -0.18 1.13
N ILE A 106 -19.40 -0.65 1.51
CA ILE A 106 -18.30 -1.05 0.62
C ILE A 106 -17.95 -2.51 0.96
N LYS A 107 -18.66 -3.46 0.32
CA LYS A 107 -18.57 -4.90 0.61
C LYS A 107 -17.19 -5.52 0.37
N ASN A 108 -16.40 -4.85 -0.44
CA ASN A 108 -15.14 -5.32 -0.99
C ASN A 108 -13.93 -4.60 -0.39
N TRP A 109 -14.07 -4.05 0.82
CA TRP A 109 -13.03 -3.26 1.48
C TRP A 109 -11.71 -4.03 1.64
N GLU A 110 -11.77 -5.32 2.00
CA GLU A 110 -10.58 -6.16 2.12
C GLU A 110 -9.81 -6.27 0.79
N SER A 111 -10.49 -6.59 -0.30
CA SER A 111 -9.88 -6.68 -1.63
C SER A 111 -9.33 -5.33 -2.11
N ILE A 112 -9.99 -4.23 -1.76
CA ILE A 112 -9.50 -2.88 -2.04
C ILE A 112 -8.20 -2.62 -1.29
N CYS A 113 -8.13 -2.94 0.01
CA CYS A 113 -6.90 -2.80 0.80
C CYS A 113 -5.74 -3.63 0.23
N ILE A 114 -6.01 -4.85 -0.24
CA ILE A 114 -4.97 -5.69 -0.86
C ILE A 114 -4.35 -5.00 -2.07
N ILE A 115 -5.17 -4.39 -2.94
CA ILE A 115 -4.70 -3.82 -4.21
C ILE A 115 -4.04 -2.45 -4.03
N TYR A 116 -4.55 -1.62 -3.12
CA TYR A 116 -4.19 -0.20 -3.02
C TYR A 116 -3.38 0.17 -1.78
N SER A 117 -3.12 -0.76 -0.85
CA SER A 117 -2.26 -0.46 0.29
C SER A 117 -0.82 -0.15 -0.15
N LYS A 118 -0.26 0.91 0.43
CA LYS A 118 1.06 1.46 0.05
C LYS A 118 2.25 0.62 0.53
N ASP A 119 2.01 -0.50 1.21
CA ASP A 119 3.05 -1.30 1.87
C ASP A 119 3.68 -2.39 0.97
N HIS A 120 3.34 -2.42 -0.32
CA HIS A 120 4.03 -3.25 -1.31
C HIS A 120 4.72 -2.38 -2.36
N ALA A 121 6.00 -2.66 -2.61
CA ALA A 121 6.90 -1.88 -3.44
C ALA A 121 6.32 -1.58 -4.84
N ASN A 122 5.63 -0.44 -4.97
CA ASN A 122 5.31 0.12 -6.26
C ASN A 122 6.61 0.70 -6.83
N GLY A 123 7.08 0.17 -7.95
CA GLY A 123 8.31 0.57 -8.63
C GLY A 123 8.28 1.99 -9.23
N GLU A 124 7.65 2.96 -8.57
CA GLU A 124 7.57 4.37 -8.95
C GLU A 124 8.91 5.13 -8.84
N GLY A 125 10.04 4.42 -8.71
CA GLY A 125 11.39 4.99 -8.70
C GLY A 125 12.14 4.92 -10.03
N ALA A 126 11.69 4.16 -11.02
CA ALA A 126 12.46 3.96 -12.27
C ALA A 126 12.19 5.08 -13.30
N LYS A 127 12.85 6.23 -13.12
CA LYS A 127 13.08 7.17 -14.24
C LYS A 127 14.23 6.63 -15.08
N THR A 128 13.91 5.90 -16.15
CA THR A 128 14.93 5.46 -17.12
C THR A 128 15.38 6.65 -17.97
N CYS A 129 16.70 6.82 -18.00
CA CYS A 129 17.45 7.76 -18.81
C CYS A 129 17.70 7.15 -20.21
N ALA A 130 16.91 7.53 -21.20
CA ALA A 130 17.20 7.50 -22.64
C ALA A 130 15.99 8.20 -23.30
N GLU A 131 16.13 9.27 -24.07
CA GLU A 131 16.90 9.34 -25.30
C GLU A 131 17.47 10.76 -25.52
N ILE A 132 18.77 10.84 -25.81
CA ILE A 132 19.35 11.90 -26.63
C ILE A 132 20.09 11.22 -27.79
N ALA A 133 19.90 11.81 -28.97
CA ALA A 133 20.65 11.67 -30.23
C ALA A 133 20.23 10.54 -31.19
N ALA A 134 19.51 10.91 -32.26
CA ALA A 134 20.13 11.27 -33.55
C ALA A 134 19.11 11.84 -34.55
N GLU A 135 19.41 13.02 -35.11
CA GLU A 135 18.82 13.74 -36.27
C GLU A 135 19.18 13.05 -37.63
N PRO A 136 18.80 13.51 -38.88
CA PRO A 136 18.53 14.90 -39.33
C PRO A 136 17.56 15.18 -40.55
N LEU A 137 17.48 16.48 -40.93
CA LEU A 137 17.18 17.12 -42.25
C LEU A 137 15.70 17.56 -42.51
N GLU A 138 15.33 18.77 -42.97
CA GLU A 138 16.00 19.92 -43.62
C GLU A 138 15.36 21.30 -43.25
N GLU A 139 16.18 22.35 -43.35
CA GLU A 139 15.93 23.82 -43.35
C GLU A 139 15.13 24.30 -44.61
N PRO A 140 14.70 25.60 -44.82
CA PRO A 140 15.47 26.82 -44.49
C PRO A 140 14.80 28.23 -44.31
N ILE A 141 15.63 29.16 -43.80
CA ILE A 141 15.78 30.62 -44.10
C ILE A 141 15.11 31.73 -43.23
N GLU A 142 16.02 32.43 -42.52
CA GLU A 142 16.26 33.89 -42.29
C GLU A 142 15.14 34.80 -41.71
N VAL A 143 15.38 35.74 -40.76
CA VAL A 143 16.35 36.86 -40.77
C VAL A 143 16.70 37.33 -39.32
N SER A 144 17.96 37.73 -39.12
CA SER A 144 18.67 38.33 -37.95
C SER A 144 18.34 39.83 -37.72
N PRO A 145 18.96 40.65 -36.83
CA PRO A 145 19.63 40.51 -35.51
C PRO A 145 18.94 41.41 -34.42
N GLU A 146 19.30 41.39 -33.13
CA GLU A 146 20.13 42.43 -32.45
C GLU A 146 20.43 42.04 -30.98
N VAL A 147 21.50 42.62 -30.42
CA VAL A 147 22.45 42.05 -29.46
C VAL A 147 22.41 42.69 -28.05
N ALA A 148 22.66 41.84 -27.02
CA ALA A 148 23.31 42.07 -25.70
C ALA A 148 22.55 42.67 -24.48
N PRO A 149 23.05 42.54 -23.21
CA PRO A 149 23.79 41.43 -22.57
C PRO A 149 23.43 41.09 -21.08
N LYS A 150 23.78 39.85 -20.68
CA LYS A 150 24.31 39.30 -19.39
C LYS A 150 23.67 39.59 -18.00
N ARG A 151 23.28 38.50 -17.32
CA ARG A 151 23.61 38.14 -15.91
C ARG A 151 23.85 36.62 -15.85
N GLN A 152 25.09 36.12 -15.85
CA GLN A 152 25.96 35.82 -14.70
C GLN A 152 25.50 34.68 -13.77
N ARG A 153 25.98 33.47 -14.09
CA ARG A 153 26.69 32.49 -13.24
C ARG A 153 26.02 32.03 -11.93
N THR A 154 25.21 30.97 -12.03
CA THR A 154 24.71 30.18 -10.88
C THR A 154 24.80 28.66 -11.08
N GLY A 155 25.29 28.19 -12.23
CA GLY A 155 25.32 26.75 -12.58
C GLY A 155 26.41 25.94 -11.90
N ASP A 156 27.62 26.50 -11.75
CA ASP A 156 28.79 25.74 -11.29
C ASP A 156 28.68 25.31 -9.81
N ALA A 157 28.00 26.10 -8.98
CA ALA A 157 27.80 25.79 -7.56
C ALA A 157 26.81 24.63 -7.35
N ILE A 158 25.75 24.56 -8.18
CA ILE A 158 24.77 23.47 -8.11
C ILE A 158 25.40 22.16 -8.57
N LEU A 159 26.28 22.20 -9.58
CA LEU A 159 26.95 21.01 -10.10
C LEU A 159 27.94 20.41 -9.08
N CYS A 160 28.65 21.24 -8.32
CA CYS A 160 29.55 20.78 -7.26
C CYS A 160 28.78 20.15 -6.09
N MET A 161 27.71 20.80 -5.61
CA MET A 161 26.89 20.27 -4.51
C MET A 161 26.25 18.92 -4.86
N LEU A 162 25.90 18.69 -6.13
CA LEU A 162 25.35 17.41 -6.59
C LEU A 162 26.41 16.29 -6.68
N GLY A 163 27.67 16.65 -6.92
CA GLY A 163 28.80 15.73 -6.93
C GLY A 163 29.16 15.24 -5.53
N ASP A 164 29.16 16.15 -4.55
CA ASP A 164 29.48 15.84 -3.16
C ASP A 164 28.41 14.94 -2.53
N MET A 165 27.13 15.24 -2.78
CA MET A 165 26.02 14.43 -2.26
C MET A 165 26.00 13.01 -2.82
N LYS A 166 26.48 12.80 -4.06
CA LYS A 166 26.64 11.47 -4.66
C LYS A 166 27.82 10.71 -4.05
N LYS A 167 28.92 11.40 -3.76
CA LYS A 167 30.09 10.79 -3.12
C LYS A 167 29.74 10.33 -1.70
N ASP A 168 29.03 11.16 -0.94
CA ASP A 168 28.59 10.83 0.42
C ASP A 168 27.61 9.63 0.43
N LEU A 169 26.75 9.52 -0.57
CA LEU A 169 25.84 8.37 -0.75
C LEU A 169 26.61 7.09 -1.09
N VAL A 170 27.60 7.18 -1.97
CA VAL A 170 28.44 6.03 -2.38
C VAL A 170 29.34 5.57 -1.24
N ASP A 171 29.87 6.50 -0.44
CA ASP A 171 30.69 6.18 0.72
C ASP A 171 29.83 5.58 1.86
N ALA A 172 28.59 6.05 2.04
CA ALA A 172 27.63 5.48 2.99
C ALA A 172 27.26 4.00 2.68
N PHE A 173 27.19 3.62 1.40
CA PHE A 173 26.97 2.22 0.99
C PHE A 173 28.22 1.34 1.04
N LYS A 174 29.41 1.94 1.15
CA LYS A 174 30.68 1.21 1.32
C LYS A 174 31.02 0.93 2.78
N THR A 175 30.39 1.62 3.72
CA THR A 175 30.46 1.30 5.16
C THR A 175 29.84 -0.07 5.42
N THR A 176 30.72 -1.04 5.62
CA THR A 176 30.41 -2.47 5.78
C THR A 176 30.12 -2.81 7.24
N GLU A 177 29.27 -2.01 7.89
CA GLU A 177 28.67 -2.42 9.17
C GLU A 177 27.25 -2.94 8.89
N PRO A 178 26.94 -4.21 9.22
CA PRO A 178 25.62 -4.77 8.97
C PRO A 178 24.57 -3.98 9.76
N ILE A 179 23.72 -3.25 9.05
CA ILE A 179 22.50 -2.68 9.61
C ILE A 179 21.67 -3.88 10.14
N PRO A 180 21.28 -3.91 11.43
CA PRO A 180 20.44 -4.98 11.93
C PRO A 180 19.12 -4.97 11.16
N LEU A 181 18.87 -6.03 10.40
CA LEU A 181 17.56 -6.24 9.78
C LEU A 181 16.50 -6.19 10.89
N PRO A 182 15.32 -5.57 10.67
CA PRO A 182 14.21 -5.69 11.60
C PRO A 182 13.94 -7.19 11.80
N LYS A 183 14.02 -7.64 13.05
CA LYS A 183 13.80 -9.05 13.40
C LYS A 183 12.33 -9.37 13.12
N VAL A 184 12.04 -9.88 11.93
CA VAL A 184 10.71 -10.41 11.60
C VAL A 184 10.53 -11.70 12.39
N THR A 185 9.58 -11.71 13.31
CA THR A 185 9.24 -12.94 14.04
C THR A 185 8.72 -13.97 13.05
N THR A 186 9.35 -15.13 13.01
CA THR A 186 8.88 -16.20 12.12
C THR A 186 7.73 -16.99 12.78
N PRO A 187 6.79 -17.54 11.99
CA PRO A 187 5.73 -18.38 12.56
C PRO A 187 6.26 -19.57 13.38
N ALA A 188 7.42 -20.12 13.01
CA ALA A 188 8.08 -21.17 13.77
C ALA A 188 8.51 -20.71 15.18
N GLU A 189 9.09 -19.51 15.29
CA GLU A 189 9.47 -18.93 16.58
C GLU A 189 8.27 -18.72 17.51
N ILE A 190 7.11 -18.35 16.96
CA ILE A 190 5.87 -18.19 17.73
C ILE A 190 5.43 -19.54 18.30
N LEU A 191 5.44 -20.59 17.47
CA LEU A 191 5.03 -21.93 17.90
C LEU A 191 5.98 -22.49 18.97
N ASP A 192 7.29 -22.31 18.79
CA ASP A 192 8.28 -22.78 19.76
C ASP A 192 8.16 -22.04 21.11
N ALA A 193 7.90 -20.73 21.08
CA ALA A 193 7.66 -19.96 22.29
C ALA A 193 6.40 -20.41 23.05
N LEU A 194 5.33 -20.80 22.33
CA LEU A 194 4.11 -21.33 22.95
C LEU A 194 4.32 -22.71 23.57
N ARG A 195 5.13 -23.57 22.95
CA ARG A 195 5.49 -24.90 23.48
C ARG A 195 6.28 -24.84 24.78
N LEU A 196 7.00 -23.75 25.02
CA LEU A 196 7.75 -23.54 26.26
C LEU A 196 6.85 -23.15 27.45
N ILE A 197 5.57 -22.81 27.22
CA ILE A 197 4.67 -22.39 28.29
C ILE A 197 4.14 -23.63 29.03
N PRO A 198 4.40 -23.77 30.35
CA PRO A 198 3.93 -24.90 31.12
C PRO A 198 2.40 -24.97 31.19
N ASP A 199 1.86 -26.19 31.16
CA ASP A 199 0.42 -26.50 31.30
C ASP A 199 -0.50 -25.79 30.31
N LEU A 200 0.00 -25.33 29.15
CA LEU A 200 -0.84 -24.75 28.10
C LEU A 200 -1.47 -25.88 27.27
N ALA A 201 -2.80 -25.98 27.28
CA ALA A 201 -3.51 -26.99 26.52
C ALA A 201 -3.30 -26.78 25.01
N GLU A 202 -3.30 -27.87 24.24
CA GLU A 202 -3.08 -27.81 22.78
C GLU A 202 -4.13 -26.95 22.07
N GLU A 203 -5.40 -27.00 22.53
CA GLU A 203 -6.47 -26.14 22.01
C GLU A 203 -6.21 -24.65 22.25
N ASP A 204 -5.76 -24.30 23.46
CA ASP A 204 -5.42 -22.91 23.80
C ASP A 204 -4.16 -22.45 23.07
N MET A 205 -3.19 -23.36 22.86
CA MET A 205 -1.99 -23.10 22.07
C MET A 205 -2.36 -22.72 20.64
N LEU A 206 -3.22 -23.50 19.98
CA LEU A 206 -3.68 -23.23 18.62
C LEU A 206 -4.46 -21.91 18.53
N ARG A 207 -5.34 -21.65 19.51
CA ARG A 207 -6.09 -20.39 19.61
C ARG A 207 -5.15 -19.19 19.75
N CYS A 208 -4.15 -19.28 20.62
CA CYS A 208 -3.18 -18.22 20.85
C CYS A 208 -2.25 -18.03 19.64
N TYR A 209 -1.84 -19.12 19.00
CA TYR A 209 -1.01 -19.08 17.80
C TYR A 209 -1.66 -18.25 16.69
N GLY A 210 -2.96 -18.47 16.43
CA GLY A 210 -3.71 -17.67 15.45
C GLY A 210 -3.70 -16.17 15.77
N LYS A 211 -3.81 -15.79 17.05
CA LYS A 211 -3.77 -14.38 17.48
C LYS A 211 -2.36 -13.77 17.34
N LEU A 212 -1.32 -14.53 17.66
CA LEU A 212 0.07 -14.06 17.68
C LEU A 212 0.68 -13.94 16.27
N VAL A 213 0.33 -14.83 15.35
CA VAL A 213 0.78 -14.76 13.95
C VAL A 213 0.25 -13.50 13.24
N LEU A 214 -0.93 -13.02 13.64
CA LEU A 214 -1.53 -11.81 13.08
C LEU A 214 -1.06 -10.51 13.76
N ASN A 215 -0.29 -10.59 14.85
CA ASN A 215 0.13 -9.42 15.61
C ASN A 215 1.51 -9.61 16.27
N ASP A 216 2.55 -9.15 15.58
CA ASP A 216 3.93 -9.22 16.05
C ASP A 216 4.13 -8.52 17.40
N ARG A 217 3.42 -7.42 17.65
CA ARG A 217 3.52 -6.67 18.91
C ARG A 217 3.01 -7.47 20.11
N LEU A 218 1.95 -8.28 19.93
CA LEU A 218 1.49 -9.19 20.97
C LEU A 218 2.52 -10.28 21.25
N PHE A 219 3.21 -10.78 20.22
CA PHE A 219 4.28 -11.74 20.42
C PHE A 219 5.49 -11.13 21.14
N GLN A 220 5.91 -9.90 20.81
CA GLN A 220 6.96 -9.23 21.57
C GLN A 220 6.54 -9.04 23.03
N ALA A 221 5.31 -8.60 23.30
CA ALA A 221 4.80 -8.46 24.67
C ALA A 221 4.81 -9.79 25.44
N LEU A 222 4.46 -10.91 24.79
CA LEU A 222 4.56 -12.25 25.37
C LEU A 222 6.00 -12.58 25.81
N LYS A 223 7.01 -12.22 25.01
CA LYS A 223 8.41 -12.49 25.33
C LYS A 223 8.93 -11.68 26.51
N GLU A 224 8.41 -10.48 26.72
CA GLU A 224 8.76 -9.63 27.87
C GLU A 224 8.17 -10.13 29.19
N LEU A 225 7.14 -10.99 29.14
CA LEU A 225 6.53 -11.55 30.34
C LEU A 225 7.33 -12.72 30.92
N PRO A 226 7.40 -12.85 32.26
CA PRO A 226 7.89 -14.06 32.92
C PRO A 226 7.10 -15.28 32.47
N ILE A 227 7.79 -16.41 32.26
CA ILE A 227 7.18 -17.63 31.69
C ILE A 227 5.97 -18.14 32.49
N THR A 228 5.96 -17.90 33.81
CA THR A 228 4.86 -18.25 34.72
C THR A 228 3.59 -17.44 34.50
N MET A 229 3.69 -16.24 33.93
CA MET A 229 2.57 -15.34 33.68
C MET A 229 2.01 -15.48 32.26
N ARG A 230 2.79 -16.05 31.33
CA ARG A 230 2.44 -16.13 29.90
C ARG A 230 1.13 -16.89 29.65
N LYS A 231 0.92 -18.03 30.32
CA LYS A 231 -0.34 -18.79 30.20
C LYS A 231 -1.55 -17.94 30.59
N THR A 232 -1.56 -17.39 31.80
CA THR A 232 -2.68 -16.58 32.30
C THR A 232 -2.93 -15.37 31.40
N TRP A 233 -1.87 -14.69 30.98
CA TRP A 233 -1.97 -13.54 30.08
C TRP A 233 -2.59 -13.90 28.73
N LEU A 234 -2.13 -15.00 28.10
CA LEU A 234 -2.67 -15.49 26.83
C LEU A 234 -4.16 -15.83 26.91
N LEU A 235 -4.60 -16.44 28.02
CA LEU A 235 -6.01 -16.80 28.23
C LEU A 235 -6.91 -15.59 28.53
N MET A 236 -6.33 -14.45 28.92
CA MET A 236 -7.07 -13.19 29.10
C MET A 236 -7.18 -12.36 27.82
N LEU A 237 -6.47 -12.73 26.75
CA LEU A 237 -6.55 -12.00 25.48
C LEU A 237 -7.94 -12.20 24.84
N PRO A 238 -8.67 -11.12 24.52
CA PRO A 238 -10.00 -11.19 23.90
C PRO A 238 -9.95 -11.90 22.55
#